data_AF-A0ABC8RFF0-F1
#
_entry.id   AF-A0ABC8RFF0-F1
#
_cell.length_a   1.000
_cell.length_b   1.000
_cell.length_c   1.000
_cell.angle_alpha   90.00
_cell.angle_beta   90.00
_cell.angle_gamma   90.00
#
_symmetry.space_group_name_H-M   'P 1'
#
loop_
_entity.id
_entity.type
_entity.pdbx_description
1 polymer ?
#
loop_
_entity_poly.entity_id
_entity_poly.type
_entity_poly.pdbx_seq_one_letter_code
_entity_poly.pdbx_strand_id
1 'polypeptide(L)'
;MGIELSAETRSVNTKQHLGELPSFVSLIMERVSLFKKLDYDANIDLDQLTVNEYPLGVGLSPHIDTHSAFEGSIFSLSLAGPCIMEFRKYPEGGWLSKPASNSDREVEGSGSGSNFLGKAIYLPPRSMLLLSGEARYAWHHYIPHHKVDVVKDSVIRRGSRRVSFTFRKVRKEPCQCRFPQYCDSQR
;
A
#
# COMPACT_ATOMS: atom_id res chain seq x y z
N MET A 1 -4.12 19.74 -1.89
CA MET A 1 -4.95 19.32 -3.04
C MET A 1 -5.56 17.96 -2.69
N GLY A 2 -6.56 17.47 -3.42
CA GLY A 2 -7.12 16.13 -3.24
C GLY A 2 -7.49 15.57 -4.61
N ILE A 3 -7.16 14.31 -4.88
CA ILE A 3 -7.58 13.60 -6.08
C ILE A 3 -8.29 12.31 -5.63
N GLU A 4 -9.44 12.02 -6.22
CA GLU A 4 -10.23 10.81 -6.00
C GLU A 4 -9.62 9.67 -6.82
N LEU A 5 -9.45 8.51 -6.19
CA LEU A 5 -9.09 7.28 -6.87
C LEU A 5 -10.37 6.48 -7.08
N SER A 6 -10.75 6.27 -8.34
CA SER A 6 -11.72 5.22 -8.67
C SER A 6 -11.09 3.85 -8.37
N ALA A 7 -11.83 3.03 -7.62
CA ALA A 7 -11.42 1.67 -7.27
C ALA A 7 -11.26 0.75 -8.50
N GLU A 8 -11.80 1.15 -9.65
CA GLU A 8 -11.76 0.35 -10.89
C GLU A 8 -10.51 0.60 -11.73
N THR A 9 -9.97 1.81 -11.76
CA THR A 9 -8.91 2.15 -12.73
C THR A 9 -7.51 2.24 -12.14
N ARG A 10 -7.36 2.32 -10.80
CA ARG A 10 -6.08 2.57 -10.10
C ARG A 10 -5.26 3.71 -10.74
N SER A 11 -5.93 4.59 -11.48
CA SER A 11 -5.32 5.66 -12.26
C SER A 11 -5.72 6.98 -11.62
N VAL A 12 -4.72 7.83 -11.38
CA VAL A 12 -4.94 9.21 -10.98
C VAL A 12 -5.28 9.98 -12.24
N ASN A 13 -6.51 10.47 -12.36
CA ASN A 13 -6.83 11.47 -13.38
C ASN A 13 -6.30 12.82 -12.90
N THR A 14 -5.04 13.14 -13.24
CA THR A 14 -4.40 14.42 -12.90
C THR A 14 -5.10 15.65 -13.51
N LYS A 15 -6.09 15.46 -14.40
CA LYS A 15 -6.89 16.53 -15.01
C LYS A 15 -8.17 16.87 -14.24
N GLN A 16 -8.58 16.05 -13.27
CA GLN A 16 -9.73 16.35 -12.41
C GLN A 16 -9.25 16.82 -11.04
N HIS A 17 -9.27 18.14 -10.85
CA HIS A 17 -8.84 18.80 -9.62
C HIS A 17 -10.03 18.90 -8.65
N LEU A 18 -10.02 18.15 -7.54
CA LEU A 18 -11.14 18.11 -6.58
C LEU A 18 -10.99 19.09 -5.41
N GLY A 19 -10.05 20.04 -5.50
CA GLY A 19 -9.87 21.09 -4.50
C GLY A 19 -8.87 20.76 -3.40
N GLU A 20 -9.00 21.40 -2.26
CA GLU A 20 -8.11 21.20 -1.09
C GLU A 20 -8.43 19.91 -0.33
N LEU A 21 -7.50 19.45 0.50
CA LEU A 21 -7.82 18.34 1.41
C LEU A 21 -8.95 18.78 2.36
N PRO A 22 -9.92 17.91 2.68
CA PRO A 22 -10.97 18.25 3.62
C PRO A 22 -10.43 18.76 4.96
N SER A 23 -10.99 19.82 5.51
CA SER A 23 -10.47 20.48 6.73
C SER A 23 -10.40 19.54 7.94
N PHE A 24 -11.24 18.50 7.99
CA PHE A 24 -11.21 17.52 9.09
C PHE A 24 -9.91 16.71 9.18
N VAL A 25 -9.10 16.65 8.11
CA VAL A 25 -7.78 16.00 8.15
C VAL A 25 -6.63 16.94 8.50
N SER A 26 -6.89 18.24 8.71
CA SER A 26 -5.86 19.25 9.03
C SER A 26 -4.99 18.85 10.24
N LEU A 27 -5.62 18.39 11.33
CA LEU A 27 -4.90 17.94 12.53
C LEU A 27 -4.01 16.70 12.26
N ILE A 28 -4.43 15.82 11.35
CA ILE A 28 -3.63 14.67 10.94
C ILE A 28 -2.41 15.16 10.14
N MET A 29 -2.62 16.09 9.21
CA MET A 29 -1.57 16.70 8.40
C MET A 29 -0.54 17.44 9.25
N GLU A 30 -0.98 18.20 10.26
CA GLU A 30 -0.10 18.85 11.22
C GLU A 30 0.76 17.81 11.96
N ARG A 31 0.16 16.73 12.47
CA ARG A 31 0.90 15.66 13.14
C ARG A 31 1.89 14.97 12.22
N VAL A 32 1.50 14.67 10.98
CA VAL A 32 2.40 14.09 9.97
C VAL A 32 3.60 15.00 9.73
N SER A 33 3.41 16.32 9.69
CA SER A 33 4.49 17.29 9.53
C SER A 33 5.50 17.30 10.70
N LEU A 34 5.11 16.81 11.88
CA LEU A 34 5.99 16.66 13.04
C LEU A 34 6.87 15.40 12.95
N PHE A 35 6.51 14.41 12.11
CA PHE A 35 7.28 13.17 11.91
C PHE A 35 8.52 13.34 11.00
N LYS A 36 8.94 14.58 10.72
CA LYS A 36 10.15 14.96 9.95
C LYS A 36 11.47 14.33 10.43
N LYS A 37 11.49 13.63 11.56
CA LYS A 37 12.67 12.94 12.11
C LYS A 37 13.07 11.64 11.40
N LEU A 38 12.28 11.15 10.44
CA LEU A 38 12.48 9.81 9.84
C LEU A 38 12.91 9.80 8.37
N ASP A 39 12.88 10.93 7.65
CA ASP A 39 13.34 11.03 6.27
C ASP A 39 14.11 12.36 6.09
N TYR A 40 15.33 12.28 5.56
CA TYR A 40 16.22 13.43 5.38
C TYR A 40 15.58 14.47 4.43
N ASP A 41 15.55 15.74 4.85
CA ASP A 41 15.35 16.97 4.06
C ASP A 41 14.05 17.25 3.30
N ALA A 42 13.03 16.39 3.31
CA ALA A 42 11.77 16.70 2.60
C ALA A 42 10.73 17.40 3.48
N ASN A 43 10.29 18.60 3.08
CA ASN A 43 9.05 19.18 3.59
C ASN A 43 7.89 18.25 3.19
N ILE A 44 7.20 17.65 4.16
CA ILE A 44 6.06 16.77 3.90
C ILE A 44 4.89 17.64 3.45
N ASP A 45 4.70 17.74 2.14
CA ASP A 45 3.58 18.42 1.49
C ASP A 45 2.72 17.36 0.79
N LEU A 46 1.67 16.87 1.46
CA LEU A 46 0.75 15.88 0.89
C LEU A 46 -0.52 16.58 0.41
N ASP A 47 -0.96 16.20 -0.78
CA ASP A 47 -1.99 16.87 -1.54
C ASP A 47 -2.90 15.86 -2.28
N GLN A 48 -2.99 14.65 -1.74
CA GLN A 48 -3.96 13.65 -2.15
C GLN A 48 -4.35 12.78 -0.96
N LEU A 49 -5.64 12.45 -0.86
CA LEU A 49 -6.20 11.56 0.15
C LEU A 49 -7.12 10.52 -0.50
N THR A 50 -6.87 9.24 -0.23
CA THR A 50 -7.80 8.15 -0.52
C THR A 50 -8.39 7.61 0.77
N VAL A 51 -9.71 7.45 0.82
CA VAL A 51 -10.40 6.75 1.91
C VAL A 51 -10.82 5.38 1.41
N ASN A 52 -10.37 4.34 2.09
CA ASN A 52 -10.77 2.96 1.79
C ASN A 52 -11.55 2.38 2.96
N GLU A 53 -12.66 1.70 2.67
CA GLU A 53 -13.43 0.92 3.63
C GLU A 53 -13.33 -0.57 3.30
N TYR A 54 -13.09 -1.37 4.33
CA TYR A 54 -12.94 -2.82 4.22
C TYR A 54 -13.97 -3.49 5.16
N PRO A 55 -15.09 -3.98 4.61
CA PRO A 55 -15.96 -4.90 5.32
C PRO A 55 -15.23 -6.20 5.69
N LEU A 56 -15.79 -6.96 6.63
CA LEU A 56 -15.22 -8.23 7.06
C LEU A 56 -14.98 -9.18 5.86
N GLY A 57 -13.73 -9.64 5.71
CA GLY A 57 -13.33 -10.55 4.63
C GLY A 57 -12.86 -9.86 3.36
N VAL A 58 -13.10 -8.55 3.22
CA VAL A 58 -12.62 -7.77 2.08
C VAL A 58 -11.17 -7.34 2.33
N GLY A 59 -10.32 -7.59 1.34
CA GLY A 59 -8.91 -7.23 1.33
C GLY A 59 -8.57 -6.16 0.31
N LEU A 60 -7.30 -6.11 -0.04
CA LEU A 60 -6.72 -5.23 -1.05
C LEU A 60 -5.73 -6.08 -1.85
N SER A 61 -5.91 -6.20 -3.16
CA SER A 61 -5.01 -7.01 -4.00
C SER A 61 -3.58 -6.46 -4.03
N PRO A 62 -2.56 -7.31 -4.19
CA PRO A 62 -1.15 -6.90 -4.35
C PRO A 62 -0.94 -5.83 -5.41
N HIS A 63 -0.27 -4.75 -5.03
CA HIS A 63 0.10 -3.66 -5.91
C HIS A 63 1.22 -2.80 -5.32
N ILE A 64 1.85 -2.01 -6.18
CA ILE A 64 2.70 -0.87 -5.83
C ILE A 64 1.93 0.39 -6.23
N ASP A 65 2.00 1.44 -5.42
CA ASP A 65 1.38 2.73 -5.78
C ASP A 65 2.09 3.33 -6.98
N THR A 66 1.33 3.75 -7.99
CA THR A 66 1.82 4.19 -9.30
C THR A 66 2.95 5.22 -9.18
N HIS A 67 4.11 4.91 -9.77
CA HIS A 67 5.31 5.73 -9.61
C HIS A 67 5.17 7.09 -10.30
N SER A 68 4.53 7.10 -11.48
CA SER A 68 4.24 8.34 -12.23
C SER A 68 3.21 9.25 -11.55
N ALA A 69 2.34 8.69 -10.71
CA ALA A 69 1.21 9.43 -10.15
C ALA A 69 1.54 10.10 -8.82
N PHE A 70 2.43 9.48 -8.03
CA PHE A 70 2.78 9.96 -6.70
C PHE A 70 4.28 10.06 -6.53
N GLU A 71 4.73 11.00 -5.70
CA GLU A 71 6.12 11.14 -5.28
C GLU A 71 6.29 11.00 -3.76
N GLY A 72 7.52 11.16 -3.28
CA GLY A 72 7.84 11.19 -1.85
C GLY A 72 7.36 9.98 -1.05
N SER A 73 7.02 10.23 0.21
CA SER A 73 6.52 9.24 1.16
C SER A 73 4.99 9.08 1.10
N ILE A 74 4.50 7.89 1.43
CA ILE A 74 3.06 7.57 1.49
C ILE A 74 2.70 7.26 2.94
N PHE A 75 1.65 7.90 3.45
CA PHE A 75 1.18 7.73 4.83
C PHE A 75 -0.20 7.06 4.82
N SER A 76 -0.41 6.03 5.63
CA SER A 76 -1.71 5.36 5.75
C SER A 76 -2.15 5.24 7.20
N LEU A 77 -3.20 5.99 7.56
CA LEU A 77 -3.81 5.97 8.88
C LEU A 77 -4.86 4.85 8.95
N SER A 78 -4.70 3.92 9.88
CA SER A 78 -5.66 2.83 10.12
C SER A 78 -6.68 3.22 11.19
N LEU A 79 -7.97 3.01 10.92
CA LEU A 79 -9.11 3.39 11.74
C LEU A 79 -10.12 2.23 11.85
N ALA A 80 -10.96 2.28 12.89
CA ALA A 80 -12.05 1.34 13.21
C ALA A 80 -11.64 -0.12 13.51
N GLY A 81 -10.86 -0.77 12.65
CA GLY A 81 -10.50 -2.18 12.77
C GLY A 81 -9.03 -2.45 12.43
N PRO A 82 -8.41 -3.49 13.02
CA PRO A 82 -7.05 -3.88 12.69
C PRO A 82 -6.99 -4.63 11.36
N CYS A 83 -5.78 -4.74 10.79
CA CYS A 83 -5.47 -5.75 9.77
C CYS A 83 -4.01 -6.15 9.82
N ILE A 84 -3.67 -7.20 9.09
CA ILE A 84 -2.29 -7.47 8.66
C ILE A 84 -2.14 -7.00 7.22
N MET A 85 -1.17 -6.11 7.00
CA MET A 85 -0.71 -5.76 5.67
C MET A 85 0.51 -6.60 5.34
N GLU A 86 0.48 -7.28 4.20
CA GLU A 86 1.56 -8.12 3.72
C GLU A 86 2.29 -7.43 2.58
N PHE A 87 3.60 -7.68 2.50
CA PHE A 87 4.52 -7.07 1.56
C PHE A 87 5.30 -8.17 0.86
N ARG A 88 5.39 -8.09 -0.47
CA ARG A 88 6.17 -9.02 -1.32
C ARG A 88 7.09 -8.25 -2.25
N LYS A 89 8.37 -8.61 -2.27
CA LYS A 89 9.35 -8.13 -3.25
C LYS A 89 9.84 -9.30 -4.10
N TYR A 90 9.75 -9.13 -5.41
CA TYR A 90 10.18 -10.14 -6.39
C TYR A 90 11.53 -9.72 -6.97
N PRO A 91 12.63 -10.47 -6.74
CA PRO A 91 13.98 -10.07 -7.12
C PRO A 91 14.12 -9.63 -8.58
N GLU A 92 13.40 -10.26 -9.50
CA GLU A 92 13.45 -9.98 -10.95
C GLU A 92 12.37 -9.01 -11.45
N GLY A 93 11.63 -8.35 -10.57
CA GLY A 93 10.59 -7.38 -10.97
C GLY A 93 9.33 -7.98 -11.60
N GLY A 94 9.28 -9.29 -11.83
CA GLY A 94 8.12 -9.99 -12.38
C GLY A 94 7.17 -10.51 -11.29
N TRP A 95 5.92 -10.04 -11.30
CA TRP A 95 4.82 -10.78 -10.67
C TRP A 95 4.53 -12.00 -11.56
N LEU A 96 5.22 -13.12 -11.31
CA LEU A 96 4.90 -14.40 -11.94
C LEU A 96 3.60 -14.93 -11.34
N SER A 97 2.46 -14.48 -11.85
CA SER A 97 1.25 -15.28 -11.83
C SER A 97 1.52 -16.51 -12.70
N LYS A 98 2.05 -17.60 -12.12
CA LYS A 98 2.04 -18.87 -12.85
C LYS A 98 0.57 -19.24 -13.10
N PRO A 99 0.11 -19.38 -14.36
CA PRO A 99 -1.07 -20.18 -14.60
C PRO A 99 -0.67 -21.63 -14.30
N ALA A 100 -1.43 -22.31 -13.46
CA ALA A 100 -1.28 -23.75 -13.30
C ALA A 100 -1.59 -24.41 -14.65
N SER A 101 -0.55 -24.83 -15.38
CA SER A 101 -0.70 -25.84 -16.40
C SER A 101 -0.85 -27.18 -15.70
N ASN A 102 -1.97 -27.85 -15.94
CA ASN A 102 -2.27 -29.21 -15.50
C ASN A 102 -1.09 -30.16 -15.74
N SER A 103 -0.59 -30.79 -14.67
CA SER A 103 -0.18 -32.18 -14.70
C SER A 103 -0.16 -32.74 -13.29
N ASP A 104 -1.00 -33.74 -13.06
CA ASP A 104 -1.09 -34.53 -11.84
C ASP A 104 0.25 -35.18 -11.46
N ARG A 105 0.61 -35.11 -10.17
CA ARG A 105 1.15 -36.20 -9.34
C ARG A 105 1.52 -35.69 -7.94
N GLU A 106 1.09 -36.44 -6.94
CA GLU A 106 1.30 -36.26 -5.50
C GLU A 106 2.79 -36.40 -5.10
N VAL A 107 3.21 -35.70 -4.05
CA VAL A 107 3.93 -36.21 -2.84
C VAL A 107 4.34 -35.04 -1.94
N GLU A 108 4.22 -35.29 -0.63
CA GLU A 108 4.56 -34.48 0.54
C GLU A 108 5.96 -33.85 0.53
N GLY A 109 6.09 -32.67 1.14
CA GLY A 109 7.40 -32.07 1.44
C GLY A 109 7.36 -30.55 1.60
N SER A 110 7.76 -30.08 2.78
CA SER A 110 7.91 -28.67 3.14
C SER A 110 8.75 -27.86 2.13
N GLY A 111 8.23 -26.70 1.70
CA GLY A 111 9.00 -25.68 0.99
C GLY A 111 8.44 -25.33 -0.39
N SER A 112 7.24 -24.75 -0.45
CA SER A 112 6.80 -24.05 -1.67
C SER A 112 7.64 -22.79 -1.80
N GLY A 113 8.78 -22.92 -2.49
CA GLY A 113 9.75 -21.87 -2.78
C GLY A 113 9.14 -20.80 -3.66
N SER A 114 8.31 -19.95 -3.08
CA SER A 114 7.90 -18.72 -3.72
C SER A 114 9.12 -17.81 -3.80
N ASN A 115 9.60 -17.52 -5.01
CA ASN A 115 10.76 -16.64 -5.27
C ASN A 115 10.45 -15.16 -4.94
N PHE A 116 10.00 -14.87 -3.72
CA PHE A 116 9.77 -13.52 -3.22
C PHE A 116 10.20 -13.39 -1.77
N LEU A 117 10.63 -12.19 -1.41
CA LEU A 117 10.84 -11.83 -0.01
C LEU A 117 9.51 -11.33 0.57
N GLY A 118 9.01 -12.03 1.61
CA GLY A 118 7.76 -11.72 2.28
C GLY A 118 7.98 -11.00 3.62
N LYS A 119 7.17 -9.99 3.91
CA LYS A 119 7.06 -9.34 5.23
C LYS A 119 5.59 -9.09 5.56
N ALA A 120 5.26 -9.05 6.84
CA ALA A 120 3.91 -8.76 7.31
C ALA A 120 3.97 -7.76 8.47
N ILE A 121 3.06 -6.79 8.47
CA ILE A 121 2.95 -5.76 9.49
C ILE A 121 1.53 -5.75 10.04
N TYR A 122 1.40 -5.87 11.36
CA TYR A 122 0.13 -5.67 12.05
C TYR A 122 -0.17 -4.17 12.17
N LEU A 123 -1.33 -3.75 11.68
CA LEU A 123 -1.81 -2.38 11.70
C LEU A 123 -3.01 -2.28 12.66
N PRO A 124 -2.79 -1.88 13.93
CA PRO A 124 -3.90 -1.66 14.85
C PRO A 124 -4.70 -0.39 14.50
N PRO A 125 -5.94 -0.24 15.01
CA PRO A 125 -6.64 1.03 14.91
C PRO A 125 -5.83 2.16 15.56
N ARG A 126 -5.89 3.36 14.97
CA ARG A 126 -5.17 4.57 15.40
C ARG A 126 -3.65 4.48 15.23
N SER A 127 -3.16 3.67 14.30
CA SER A 127 -1.75 3.67 13.88
C SER A 127 -1.56 4.32 12.52
N MET A 128 -0.39 4.94 12.31
CA MET A 128 0.04 5.46 11.01
C MET A 128 1.15 4.57 10.45
N LEU A 129 0.95 4.07 9.23
CA LEU A 129 1.99 3.42 8.43
C LEU A 129 2.68 4.45 7.54
N LEU A 130 4.02 4.42 7.48
CA LEU A 130 4.83 5.21 6.55
C LEU A 130 5.52 4.26 5.57
N LEU A 131 5.28 4.47 4.27
CA LEU A 131 6.02 3.82 3.19
C LEU A 131 6.93 4.85 2.51
N SER A 132 8.23 4.62 2.60
CA SER A 132 9.27 5.44 1.98
C SER A 132 10.32 4.55 1.30
N GLY A 133 11.14 5.17 0.43
CA GLY A 133 12.25 4.48 -0.25
C GLY A 133 11.85 3.15 -0.90
N GLU A 134 12.65 2.11 -0.68
CA GLU A 134 12.41 0.79 -1.29
C GLU A 134 11.02 0.24 -0.97
N ALA A 135 10.54 0.37 0.27
CA ALA A 135 9.25 -0.18 0.70
C ALA A 135 8.07 0.38 -0.12
N ARG A 136 8.19 1.63 -0.57
CA ARG A 136 7.19 2.29 -1.41
C ARG A 136 7.31 1.90 -2.89
N TYR A 137 8.54 1.78 -3.41
CA TYR A 137 8.81 1.68 -4.85
C TYR A 137 9.06 0.24 -5.36
N ALA A 138 9.27 -0.73 -4.49
CA ALA A 138 9.66 -2.09 -4.91
C ALA A 138 8.89 -3.22 -4.22
N TRP A 139 8.06 -2.91 -3.22
CA TRP A 139 7.30 -3.91 -2.47
C TRP A 139 5.81 -3.82 -2.79
N HIS A 140 5.27 -4.93 -3.28
CA HIS A 140 3.83 -5.07 -3.46
C HIS A 140 3.19 -5.22 -2.09
N HIS A 141 2.33 -4.27 -1.73
CA HIS A 141 1.61 -4.28 -0.47
C HIS A 141 0.15 -4.70 -0.70
N TYR A 142 -0.42 -5.44 0.25
CA TYR A 142 -1.76 -5.98 0.13
C TYR A 142 -2.37 -6.35 1.48
N ILE A 143 -3.67 -6.52 1.49
CA ILE A 143 -4.42 -7.03 2.65
C ILE A 143 -5.14 -8.30 2.17
N PRO A 144 -4.86 -9.48 2.73
CA PRO A 144 -5.52 -10.72 2.29
C PRO A 144 -7.05 -10.66 2.37
N HIS A 145 -7.77 -11.32 1.46
CA HIS A 145 -9.23 -11.44 1.47
C HIS A 145 -9.69 -12.59 2.39
N HIS A 146 -9.54 -12.40 3.70
CA HIS A 146 -10.01 -13.36 4.70
C HIS A 146 -10.54 -12.69 5.96
N LYS A 147 -11.28 -13.46 6.77
CA LYS A 147 -11.96 -12.96 7.98
C LYS A 147 -11.08 -13.02 9.23
N VAL A 148 -9.95 -13.72 9.14
CA VAL A 148 -9.10 -14.08 10.27
C VAL A 148 -7.66 -14.04 9.82
N ASP A 149 -6.81 -13.37 10.60
CA ASP A 149 -5.37 -13.37 10.41
C ASP A 149 -4.71 -14.34 11.41
N VAL A 150 -3.72 -15.13 10.97
CA VAL A 150 -2.97 -16.06 11.84
C VAL A 150 -1.53 -15.57 12.00
N VAL A 151 -1.09 -15.29 13.23
CA VAL A 151 0.26 -14.77 13.53
C VAL A 151 0.85 -15.58 14.67
N LYS A 152 1.92 -16.34 14.40
CA LYS A 152 2.65 -17.12 15.44
C LYS A 152 1.66 -17.87 16.35
N ASP A 153 0.76 -18.63 15.73
CA ASP A 153 -0.29 -19.44 16.36
C ASP A 153 -1.42 -18.66 17.06
N SER A 154 -1.37 -17.33 17.05
CA SER A 154 -2.45 -16.47 17.52
C SER A 154 -3.43 -16.14 16.39
N VAL A 155 -4.72 -16.29 16.69
CA VAL A 155 -5.82 -16.03 15.76
C VAL A 155 -6.36 -14.63 16.02
N ILE A 156 -6.15 -13.71 15.09
CA ILE A 156 -6.67 -12.35 15.14
C ILE A 156 -7.91 -12.28 14.25
N ARG A 157 -9.09 -12.13 14.87
CA ARG A 157 -10.33 -11.90 14.12
C ARG A 157 -10.37 -10.47 13.63
N ARG A 158 -10.66 -10.29 12.34
CA ARG A 158 -10.90 -8.96 11.79
C ARG A 158 -12.21 -8.40 12.32
N GLY A 159 -12.22 -7.09 12.55
CA GLY A 159 -13.45 -6.38 12.92
C GLY A 159 -14.49 -6.42 11.80
N SER A 160 -15.73 -6.05 12.12
CA SER A 160 -16.80 -5.91 11.12
C SER A 160 -16.47 -4.90 10.02
N ARG A 161 -15.63 -3.91 10.34
CA ARG A 161 -15.24 -2.81 9.47
C ARG A 161 -13.85 -2.29 9.80
N ARG A 162 -13.03 -2.03 8.78
CA ARG A 162 -11.79 -1.24 8.84
C ARG A 162 -11.90 -0.07 7.88
N VAL A 163 -11.36 1.08 8.27
CA VAL A 163 -11.21 2.24 7.38
C VAL A 163 -9.75 2.64 7.35
N SER A 164 -9.24 3.08 6.20
CA SER A 164 -7.92 3.70 6.11
C SER A 164 -7.94 4.99 5.32
N PHE A 165 -7.19 5.98 5.79
CA PHE A 165 -6.90 7.21 5.07
C PHE A 165 -5.47 7.15 4.57
N THR A 166 -5.28 7.17 3.25
CA THR A 166 -3.96 7.15 2.63
C THR A 166 -3.66 8.51 2.01
N PHE A 167 -2.62 9.17 2.52
CA PHE A 167 -2.16 10.48 2.11
C PHE A 167 -0.91 10.37 1.24
N ARG A 168 -0.88 11.15 0.15
CA ARG A 168 0.19 11.13 -0.85
C ARG A 168 0.48 12.53 -1.38
N LYS A 169 1.64 12.69 -2.01
CA LYS A 169 1.96 13.83 -2.86
C LYS A 169 1.83 13.43 -4.32
N VAL A 170 0.98 14.13 -5.07
CA VAL A 170 0.83 13.96 -6.51
C VAL A 170 2.10 14.40 -7.22
N ARG A 171 2.62 13.53 -8.07
CA ARG A 171 3.82 13.78 -8.87
C ARG A 171 3.47 14.61 -10.09
N LYS A 172 4.30 15.61 -10.40
CA LYS A 172 4.15 16.46 -11.60
C LYS A 172 5.09 16.09 -12.74
N GLU A 173 6.27 15.57 -12.41
CA GLU A 173 7.32 15.20 -13.37
C GLU A 173 7.53 13.69 -13.43
N PRO A 174 7.97 13.12 -14.57
CA PRO A 174 8.22 11.68 -14.70
C PRO A 174 9.09 11.11 -13.57
N CYS A 175 8.78 9.88 -13.12
CA CYS A 175 9.53 9.26 -12.03
C CYS A 175 10.92 8.78 -12.49
N GLN A 176 11.95 9.13 -11.72
CA GLN A 176 13.35 8.72 -11.92
C GLN A 176 13.88 7.90 -10.73
N CYS A 177 13.04 7.07 -10.10
CA CYS A 177 13.45 6.26 -8.94
C CYS A 177 14.51 5.20 -9.30
N ARG A 178 15.24 4.72 -8.30
CA ARG A 178 16.26 3.66 -8.43
C ARG A 178 15.70 2.24 -8.64
N PHE A 179 14.43 2.15 -9.05
CA PHE A 179 13.67 0.92 -9.17
C PHE A 179 12.97 0.82 -10.54
N PRO A 180 13.71 0.93 -11.66
CA PRO A 180 13.13 0.97 -13.01
C PRO A 180 12.29 -0.27 -13.33
N GLN A 181 12.62 -1.43 -12.74
CA GLN A 181 11.89 -2.68 -12.91
C GLN A 181 10.48 -2.68 -12.31
N TYR A 182 10.07 -1.67 -11.55
CA TYR A 182 8.68 -1.51 -11.09
C TYR A 182 8.07 -0.18 -11.55
N CYS A 183 8.84 0.65 -12.25
CA CYS A 183 8.47 2.03 -12.52
C CYS A 183 7.78 2.18 -13.86
N ASP A 184 6.50 2.57 -13.84
CA ASP A 184 5.71 2.81 -15.05
C ASP A 184 6.21 4.01 -15.89
N SER A 185 6.91 4.98 -15.29
CA SER A 185 7.55 6.08 -16.05
C SER A 185 8.86 5.70 -16.77
N GLN A 186 9.49 4.58 -16.42
CA GLN A 186 10.82 4.19 -16.94
C GLN A 186 10.74 2.91 -17.80
N ARG A 187 9.52 2.47 -18.12
CA ARG A 187 9.22 1.28 -18.93
C ARG A 187 8.56 1.68 -20.23
#